data_AF-A0A955NA05-F1
#
_entry.id   AF-A0A955NA05-F1
#
_cell.length_a   1.000
_cell.length_b   1.000
_cell.length_c   1.000
_cell.angle_alpha   90.00
_cell.angle_beta   90.00
_cell.angle_gamma   90.00
#
_symmetry.space_group_name_H-M   'P 1'
#
loop_
_entity.id
_entity.type
_entity.pdbx_description
1 polymer ?
#
loop_
_entity_poly.entity_id
_entity_poly.type
_entity_poly.pdbx_seq_one_letter_code
_entity_poly.pdbx_strand_id
1 'polypeptide(L)'
;MTIPHDRYPLLVTFSDITDPKTVQQVDPTNQAATFGPGVVLKRITLEITDEPVTEGKIEQILPCLRSGKACVPLNKDLPYGHPMRNILNNAFWRPK
;
A
#
# COMPACT_ATOMS: atom_id res chain seq x y z
N MET A 1 -24.95 3.36 7.73
CA MET A 1 -24.58 2.14 7.00
C MET A 1 -23.24 1.67 7.53
N THR A 2 -23.14 0.41 7.96
CA THR A 2 -21.88 -0.17 8.44
C THR A 2 -21.21 -0.90 7.28
N ILE A 3 -19.95 -0.59 7.01
CA ILE A 3 -19.17 -1.25 5.97
C ILE A 3 -18.60 -2.55 6.56
N PRO A 4 -18.82 -3.71 5.93
CA PRO A 4 -18.18 -4.96 6.33
C PRO A 4 -16.65 -4.86 6.33
N HIS A 5 -15.97 -5.50 7.28
CA HIS A 5 -14.50 -5.38 7.42
C HIS A 5 -13.72 -5.91 6.23
N ASP A 6 -14.25 -6.90 5.51
CA ASP A 6 -13.70 -7.43 4.26
C ASP A 6 -13.77 -6.44 3.09
N ARG A 7 -14.56 -5.37 3.23
CA ARG A 7 -14.64 -4.24 2.29
C ARG A 7 -13.76 -3.07 2.68
N TYR A 8 -13.04 -3.15 3.80
CA TYR A 8 -12.12 -2.07 4.18
C TYR A 8 -10.96 -2.04 3.20
N PRO A 9 -10.41 -0.85 2.91
CA PRO A 9 -9.14 -0.77 2.22
C PRO A 9 -8.08 -1.48 3.07
N LEU A 10 -7.03 -1.95 2.40
CA LEU A 10 -5.88 -2.52 3.07
C LEU A 10 -5.27 -1.50 4.04
N LEU A 11 -5.30 -1.82 5.34
CA LEU A 11 -4.72 -0.97 6.37
C LEU A 11 -3.24 -1.32 6.55
N VAL A 12 -2.39 -0.30 6.55
CA VAL A 12 -0.95 -0.44 6.75
C VAL A 12 -0.44 0.62 7.72
N THR A 13 0.66 0.32 8.39
CA THR A 13 1.44 1.28 9.17
C THR A 13 2.92 1.08 8.91
N PHE A 14 3.74 2.04 9.33
CA PHE A 14 5.20 1.94 9.34
C PHE A 14 5.64 1.81 10.79
N SER A 15 6.52 0.85 11.12
CA SER A 15 7.10 0.80 12.47
C SER A 15 8.14 1.91 12.69
N ASP A 16 8.74 2.42 11.62
CA ASP A 16 9.52 3.65 11.58
C ASP A 16 8.99 4.54 10.44
N ILE A 17 8.41 5.69 10.79
CA ILE A 17 7.83 6.63 9.82
C ILE A 17 8.87 7.24 8.86
N THR A 18 10.16 7.16 9.22
CA THR A 18 11.27 7.66 8.40
C THR A 18 11.85 6.59 7.46
N ASP A 19 11.53 5.30 7.67
CA ASP A 19 11.94 4.21 6.80
C ASP A 19 10.73 3.50 6.16
N PRO A 20 10.44 3.75 4.87
CA PRO A 20 9.30 3.14 4.19
C PRO A 20 9.41 1.61 4.04
N LYS A 21 10.58 1.00 4.32
CA LYS A 21 10.75 -0.47 4.34
C LYS A 21 10.02 -1.13 5.50
N THR A 22 9.70 -0.37 6.53
CA THR A 22 9.05 -0.86 7.74
C THR A 22 7.53 -0.94 7.63
N VAL A 23 7.00 -0.83 6.42
CA VAL A 23 5.59 -1.04 6.15
C VAL A 23 5.15 -2.43 6.61
N GLN A 24 4.05 -2.48 7.35
CA GLN A 24 3.42 -3.70 7.83
C GLN A 24 1.89 -3.59 7.76
N GLN A 25 1.23 -4.72 7.56
CA GLN A 25 -0.23 -4.80 7.54
C GLN A 25 -0.81 -4.62 8.95
N VAL A 26 -1.94 -3.93 9.04
CA VAL A 26 -2.73 -3.79 10.26
C VAL A 26 -3.97 -4.68 10.13
N ASP A 27 -4.20 -5.53 11.13
CA ASP A 27 -5.44 -6.30 11.22
C ASP A 27 -6.60 -5.38 11.64
N PRO A 28 -7.62 -5.18 10.79
CA PRO A 28 -8.77 -4.33 11.12
C PRO A 28 -9.54 -4.83 12.36
N THR A 29 -9.47 -6.13 12.65
CA THR A 29 -10.14 -6.78 13.79
C THR A 29 -9.27 -6.85 15.05
N ASN A 30 -7.96 -6.65 14.93
CA ASN A 30 -7.02 -6.75 16.05
C ASN A 30 -5.90 -5.70 15.97
N GLN A 31 -6.27 -4.44 16.15
CA GLN A 31 -5.33 -3.31 16.09
C GLN A 31 -4.36 -3.27 17.28
N ALA A 32 -4.77 -3.82 18.42
CA ALA A 32 -3.93 -3.88 19.61
C ALA A 32 -2.66 -4.73 19.39
N ALA A 33 -2.70 -5.70 18.48
CA ALA A 33 -1.52 -6.46 18.07
C ALA A 33 -0.45 -5.61 17.38
N THR A 34 -0.84 -4.52 16.72
CA THR A 34 0.09 -3.62 16.02
C THR A 34 0.43 -2.38 16.84
N PHE A 35 -0.55 -1.78 17.51
CA PHE A 35 -0.39 -0.47 18.16
C PHE A 35 -0.37 -0.52 19.69
N GLY A 36 -0.55 -1.70 20.30
CA GLY A 36 -0.65 -1.87 21.73
C GLY A 36 -2.07 -1.66 22.28
N PRO A 37 -2.27 -1.94 23.59
CA PRO A 37 -3.59 -1.88 24.22
C PRO A 37 -4.14 -0.44 24.24
N GLY A 38 -5.46 -0.31 24.06
CA GLY A 38 -6.17 0.97 24.11
C GLY A 38 -6.21 1.75 22.78
N VAL A 39 -5.55 1.25 21.73
CA VAL A 39 -5.62 1.85 20.39
C VAL A 39 -6.74 1.22 19.58
N VAL A 40 -7.65 2.07 19.10
CA VAL A 40 -8.78 1.66 18.26
C VAL A 40 -9.00 2.63 17.11
N LEU A 41 -9.35 2.09 15.95
CA LEU A 41 -9.77 2.83 14.76
C LEU A 41 -11.07 3.57 15.07
N LYS A 42 -11.01 4.89 15.11
CA LYS A 42 -12.18 5.72 15.45
C LYS A 42 -13.14 5.93 14.27
N ARG A 43 -12.61 6.07 13.05
CA ARG A 43 -13.38 6.38 11.84
C ARG A 43 -12.58 6.06 10.58
N ILE A 44 -13.25 5.52 9.57
CA ILE A 44 -12.81 5.54 8.18
C ILE A 44 -13.82 6.40 7.40
N THR A 45 -13.33 7.36 6.63
CA THR A 45 -14.16 8.11 5.68
C THR A 45 -13.95 7.51 4.30
N LEU A 46 -15.02 7.02 3.67
CA LEU A 46 -15.00 6.50 2.31
C LEU A 46 -15.73 7.48 1.41
N GLU A 47 -15.14 7.74 0.25
CA GLU A 47 -15.76 8.49 -0.84
C GLU A 47 -15.96 7.53 -2.01
N ILE A 48 -17.21 7.41 -2.47
CA ILE A 48 -17.56 6.64 -3.65
C ILE A 48 -17.75 7.64 -4.78
N THR A 49 -16.97 7.52 -5.84
CA THR A 49 -17.12 8.32 -7.05
C THR A 49 -17.67 7.45 -8.19
N ASP A 50 -18.60 8.01 -8.95
CA ASP A 50 -19.11 7.41 -10.20
C ASP A 50 -18.21 7.76 -11.40
N GLU A 51 -17.19 8.60 -11.19
CA GLU A 51 -16.24 8.96 -12.23
C GLU A 51 -15.44 7.72 -12.64
N PRO A 52 -15.29 7.48 -13.95
CA PRO A 52 -14.50 6.36 -14.42
C PRO A 52 -13.04 6.56 -13.99
N VAL A 53 -12.36 5.44 -13.72
CA VAL A 53 -10.92 5.44 -13.51
C VAL A 53 -10.27 6.14 -14.69
N THR A 54 -9.45 7.16 -14.39
CA THR A 54 -8.68 7.84 -15.42
C THR A 54 -7.46 7.00 -15.75
N GLU A 55 -7.53 6.30 -16.88
CA GLU A 55 -6.44 5.48 -17.39
C GLU A 55 -5.54 6.24 -18.38
N GLY A 56 -4.27 5.88 -18.47
CA GLY A 56 -3.38 6.29 -19.57
C GLY A 56 -2.85 7.72 -19.53
N LYS A 57 -3.46 8.65 -18.78
CA LYS A 57 -3.02 10.06 -18.70
C LYS A 57 -1.70 10.19 -17.95
N ILE A 58 -1.54 9.47 -16.85
CA ILE A 58 -0.32 9.52 -16.04
C ILE A 58 0.85 8.92 -16.82
N GLU A 59 0.63 7.84 -17.56
CA GLU A 59 1.63 7.15 -18.38
C GLU A 59 2.15 8.00 -19.55
N GLN A 60 1.36 8.98 -20.02
CA GLN A 60 1.79 9.95 -21.03
C GLN A 60 2.76 10.98 -20.44
N ILE A 61 2.53 11.39 -19.20
CA ILE A 61 3.36 12.36 -18.47
C ILE A 61 4.60 11.67 -17.89
N LEU A 62 4.45 10.41 -17.46
CA LEU A 62 5.45 9.57 -16.83
C LEU A 62 5.65 8.27 -17.63
N PRO A 63 6.36 8.33 -18.78
CA PRO A 63 6.56 7.16 -19.67
C PRO A 63 7.19 5.94 -18.99
N CYS A 64 7.93 6.17 -17.91
CA CYS A 64 8.46 5.13 -17.04
C CYS A 64 7.37 4.16 -16.56
N LEU A 65 6.21 4.66 -16.12
CA LEU A 65 5.10 3.80 -15.65
C LEU A 65 4.57 2.88 -16.75
N ARG A 66 4.48 3.37 -18.00
CA ARG A 66 4.10 2.56 -19.16
C ARG A 66 5.04 1.38 -19.38
N SER A 67 6.33 1.57 -19.11
CA SER A 67 7.35 0.54 -19.33
C SER A 67 7.42 -0.51 -18.22
N GLY A 68 6.55 -0.45 -17.19
CA GLY A 68 6.63 -1.30 -16.00
C GLY A 68 7.89 -1.02 -15.17
N LYS A 69 8.59 0.08 -15.47
CA LYS A 69 9.73 0.55 -14.70
C LYS A 69 9.22 1.66 -13.79
N ALA A 70 9.36 1.52 -12.49
CA ALA A 70 9.18 2.65 -11.58
C ALA A 70 9.86 3.92 -12.13
N CYS A 71 9.25 5.09 -11.90
CA CYS A 71 9.76 6.41 -12.32
C CYS A 71 10.94 6.89 -11.49
N VAL A 72 11.89 5.99 -11.31
CA VAL A 72 13.18 6.17 -10.70
C VAL A 72 14.19 5.49 -11.63
N PRO A 73 15.47 5.85 -11.60
CA PRO A 73 16.50 5.01 -12.20
C PRO A 73 16.39 3.62 -11.58
N LEU A 74 15.74 2.69 -12.29
CA LEU A 74 15.59 1.31 -11.86
C LEU A 74 16.97 0.68 -12.03
N ASN A 75 17.82 0.87 -11.04
CA ASN A 75 18.91 -0.06 -10.85
C ASN A 75 18.24 -1.42 -10.66
N LYS A 76 18.38 -2.32 -11.65
CA LYS A 76 17.83 -3.68 -11.57
C LYS A 76 18.60 -4.53 -10.57
N ASP A 77 19.80 -4.08 -10.18
CA ASP A 77 20.61 -4.64 -9.10
C ASP A 77 20.18 -4.04 -7.75
N LEU A 78 18.88 -4.08 -7.48
CA LEU A 78 18.40 -3.77 -6.14
C LEU A 78 18.93 -4.86 -5.19
N PRO A 79 19.68 -4.50 -4.13
CA PRO A 79 20.19 -5.48 -3.18
C PRO A 79 19.03 -6.30 -2.59
N TYR A 80 19.32 -7.55 -2.23
CA TYR A 80 18.37 -8.41 -1.53
C TYR A 80 17.79 -7.67 -0.31
N GLY A 81 16.46 -7.55 -0.23
CA GLY A 81 15.77 -6.76 0.81
C GLY A 81 15.36 -5.32 0.41
N HIS A 82 15.58 -4.90 -0.84
CA HIS A 82 15.13 -3.58 -1.29
C HIS A 82 13.59 -3.48 -1.39
N PRO A 83 12.95 -2.45 -0.80
CA PRO A 83 11.49 -2.36 -0.61
C PRO A 83 10.72 -2.38 -1.93
N MET A 84 11.28 -1.74 -2.96
CA MET A 84 10.66 -1.67 -4.28
C MET A 84 10.57 -3.02 -5.01
N ARG A 85 11.38 -4.02 -4.65
CA ARG A 85 11.37 -5.31 -5.35
C ARG A 85 10.13 -6.15 -5.06
N ASN A 86 9.54 -5.98 -3.87
CA ASN A 86 8.38 -6.75 -3.43
C ASN A 86 7.05 -6.09 -3.84
N ILE A 87 7.04 -4.75 -3.92
CA ILE A 87 5.91 -3.95 -4.41
C ILE A 87 5.67 -4.22 -5.91
N LEU A 88 6.74 -4.27 -6.71
CA LEU A 88 6.63 -4.48 -8.16
C LEU A 88 6.19 -5.90 -8.57
N ASN A 89 6.41 -6.90 -7.71
CA ASN A 89 6.12 -8.29 -8.02
C ASN A 89 4.82 -8.81 -7.37
N ASN A 90 4.01 -7.94 -6.75
CA ASN A 90 2.87 -8.33 -5.90
C ASN A 90 3.22 -9.36 -4.81
N ALA A 91 4.51 -9.59 -4.55
CA ALA A 91 5.02 -10.57 -3.61
C ALA A 91 4.95 -10.05 -2.17
N PHE A 92 4.89 -8.71 -2.00
CA PHE A 92 4.66 -8.08 -0.69
C PHE A 92 3.31 -8.48 -0.07
N TRP A 93 2.31 -8.80 -0.89
CA TRP A 93 0.92 -9.01 -0.46
C TRP A 93 0.46 -10.48 -0.49
N ARG A 94 1.35 -11.43 -0.80
CA ARG A 94 0.98 -12.86 -0.79
C ARG A 94 1.12 -13.41 0.64
N PRO A 95 0.06 -13.97 1.24
CA PRO A 95 0.24 -14.75 2.46
C PRO A 95 1.15 -15.94 2.15
N LYS A 96 2.01 -16.31 3.12
CA LYS A 96 2.75 -17.56 3.06
C LYS A 96 1.83 -18.77 3.18
#